data_AF-A0A524Q661-F1
#
_entry.id   AF-A0A524Q661-F1
#
_cell.length_a   1.000
_cell.length_b   1.000
_cell.length_c   1.000
_cell.angle_alpha   90.00
_cell.angle_beta   90.00
_cell.angle_gamma   90.00
#
_symmetry.space_group_name_H-M   'P 1'
#
loop_
_entity.id
_entity.type
_entity.pdbx_description
1 polymer ?
#
loop_
_entity_poly.entity_id
_entity_poly.type
_entity_poly.pdbx_seq_one_letter_code
_entity_poly.pdbx_strand_id
1 'polypeptide(L)' 'MSKDKGDKCFSDGECGFGLQCNDGVCVKKKEMDFGSSGKSGNSCNNDADCIGPGKCVKNNFGKGYCSGN' A
#
# COMPACT_ATOMS: atom_id res chain seq x y z
N MET A 1 15.28 -18.90 7.58
CA MET A 1 13.99 -19.06 6.86
C MET A 1 13.25 -17.77 7.05
N SER A 2 13.02 -17.02 5.99
CA SER A 2 12.31 -15.73 6.08
C SER A 2 10.81 -16.00 5.92
N LYS A 3 9.98 -15.44 6.81
CA LYS A 3 8.54 -15.69 6.87
C LYS A 3 7.78 -14.90 5.79
N ASP A 4 6.77 -15.52 5.20
CA ASP A 4 5.97 -14.93 4.13
C ASP A 4 4.87 -13.99 4.66
N LYS A 5 4.17 -13.30 3.75
CA LYS A 5 3.08 -12.40 4.12
C LYS A 5 1.94 -13.20 4.76
N GLY A 6 1.55 -12.83 5.98
CA GLY A 6 0.49 -13.49 6.75
C GLY A 6 1.01 -14.52 7.75
N ASP A 7 2.31 -14.82 7.76
CA ASP A 7 2.92 -15.68 8.77
C ASP A 7 3.04 -14.98 10.12
N LYS A 8 3.01 -15.77 11.21
CA LYS A 8 3.20 -15.25 12.57
C LYS A 8 4.65 -14.86 12.81
N CYS A 9 4.89 -13.64 13.26
CA CYS A 9 6.21 -13.11 13.57
C CYS A 9 6.25 -12.54 14.98
N PHE A 10 7.46 -12.49 15.54
CA PHE A 10 7.72 -11.78 16.80
C PHE A 10 8.55 -10.51 16.59
N SER A 11 9.23 -10.38 15.45
CA SER A 11 10.07 -9.24 15.12
C SER A 11 10.23 -9.09 13.61
N ASP A 12 10.51 -7.87 13.15
CA ASP A 12 10.57 -7.53 11.71
C ASP A 12 11.61 -8.33 10.93
N GLY A 13 12.71 -8.71 11.59
CA GLY A 13 13.79 -9.50 10.99
C GLY A 13 13.42 -10.96 10.72
N GLU A 14 12.30 -11.45 11.26
CA GLU A 14 11.77 -12.76 10.90
C GLU A 14 11.01 -12.74 9.57
N CYS A 15 10.47 -11.59 9.21
CA CYS A 15 9.68 -11.43 8.01
C CYS A 15 10.56 -11.28 6.76
N GLY A 16 10.07 -11.78 5.63
CA GLY A 16 10.70 -11.64 4.33
C GLY A 16 11.04 -10.20 3.96
N PHE A 17 12.02 -10.03 3.08
CA PHE A 17 12.39 -8.72 2.56
C PHE A 17 11.15 -8.04 1.96
N GLY A 18 10.82 -6.83 2.40
CA GLY A 18 9.53 -6.19 2.04
C GLY A 18 8.44 -6.24 3.10
N LEU A 19 8.64 -6.97 4.18
CA LEU A 19 7.64 -7.20 5.22
C LEU A 19 8.09 -6.63 6.58
N GLN A 20 7.12 -6.23 7.40
CA GLN A 20 7.26 -5.77 8.78
C GLN A 20 6.39 -6.65 9.66
N CYS A 21 6.83 -6.91 10.88
CA CYS A 21 5.99 -7.58 11.85
C CYS A 21 5.01 -6.57 12.44
N ASN A 22 3.72 -6.72 12.13
CA ASN A 22 2.67 -5.86 12.64
C ASN A 22 1.60 -6.73 13.27
N ASP A 23 1.26 -6.46 14.53
CA ASP A 23 0.27 -7.24 15.28
C ASP A 23 0.63 -8.75 15.36
N GLY A 24 1.92 -9.06 15.44
CA GLY A 24 2.40 -10.45 15.48
C GLY A 24 2.29 -11.21 14.16
N VAL A 25 2.03 -10.52 13.05
CA VAL A 25 1.99 -11.11 11.70
C VAL A 25 2.82 -10.31 10.69
N CYS A 26 3.46 -11.00 9.76
CA CYS A 26 4.27 -10.39 8.71
C CYS A 26 3.35 -9.72 7.68
N VAL A 27 3.32 -8.39 7.69
CA VAL A 27 2.59 -7.56 6.72
C VAL A 27 3.57 -6.82 5.83
N LYS A 28 3.14 -6.27 4.70
CA LYS A 28 4.02 -5.43 3.88
C LYS A 28 4.40 -4.16 4.63
N LYS A 29 5.70 -3.78 4.60
CA LYS A 29 6.13 -2.49 5.15
C LYS A 29 5.37 -1.39 4.41
N LYS A 30 4.76 -0.47 5.15
CA LYS A 30 4.00 0.66 4.59
C LYS A 30 4.87 1.55 3.69
N GLU A 31 6.18 1.57 3.92
CA GLU A 31 7.19 2.28 3.12
C GLU A 31 7.62 1.55 1.83
N MET A 32 7.17 0.31 1.59
CA MET A 32 7.33 -0.36 0.29
C MET A 32 6.04 -0.32 -0.54
N ASP A 33 5.14 0.62 -0.23
CA ASP A 33 4.16 1.13 -1.19
C ASP A 33 4.72 2.31 -2.02
N PHE A 34 6.02 2.66 -1.84
CA PHE A 34 6.79 3.57 -2.73
C PHE A 34 7.10 2.95 -4.12
N GLY A 35 6.22 2.08 -4.61
CA GLY A 35 6.22 1.53 -5.96
C GLY A 35 4.81 1.42 -6.57
N SER A 36 3.79 1.91 -5.88
CA SER A 36 2.40 1.94 -6.34
C SER A 36 2.03 3.34 -6.80
N SER A 37 2.77 3.90 -7.77
CA SER A 37 2.50 5.23 -8.37
C SER A 37 1.16 5.35 -9.09
N GLY A 38 0.17 4.50 -8.79
CA GLY A 38 -1.22 4.75 -9.17
C GLY A 38 -2.24 3.70 -8.72
N LYS A 39 -1.99 2.95 -7.64
CA LYS A 39 -3.05 2.15 -7.00
C LYS A 39 -3.80 2.96 -5.96
N SER A 40 -5.08 2.63 -5.82
CA SER A 40 -6.10 3.31 -5.03
C SER A 40 -5.61 3.86 -3.68
N GLY A 41 -5.89 5.12 -3.39
CA GLY A 41 -5.49 5.84 -2.18
C GLY A 41 -4.44 6.92 -2.38
N ASN A 42 -3.75 6.94 -3.52
CA ASN A 42 -2.74 7.95 -3.81
C ASN A 42 -3.36 9.30 -4.18
N SER A 43 -2.71 10.42 -3.84
CA SER A 43 -3.24 11.75 -4.16
C SER A 43 -3.25 11.96 -5.66
N CYS A 44 -4.35 12.48 -6.20
CA CYS A 44 -4.51 12.71 -7.63
C CYS A 44 -5.06 14.09 -7.94
N ASN A 45 -4.65 14.65 -9.07
CA ASN A 45 -5.26 15.87 -9.60
C ASN A 45 -6.28 15.59 -10.71
N ASN A 46 -6.03 14.57 -11.54
CA ASN A 46 -6.85 14.15 -12.67
C ASN A 46 -6.75 12.63 -12.86
N ASP A 47 -7.66 12.03 -13.64
CA ASP A 47 -7.68 10.57 -13.86
C ASP A 47 -6.39 10.01 -14.48
N ALA A 48 -5.68 10.83 -15.28
CA ALA A 48 -4.39 10.47 -15.87
C ALA A 48 -3.25 10.31 -14.83
N ASP A 49 -3.44 10.84 -13.63
CA ASP A 49 -2.53 10.70 -12.49
C ASP A 49 -2.67 9.31 -11.82
N CYS A 50 -3.78 8.62 -12.12
CA CYS A 50 -4.07 7.29 -11.62
C CYS A 50 -3.61 6.22 -12.62
N ILE A 51 -2.84 5.23 -12.16
CA ILE A 51 -2.30 4.16 -13.00
C ILE A 51 -3.25 2.96 -13.00
N GLY A 52 -3.63 2.49 -14.18
CA GLY A 52 -4.57 1.38 -14.37
C GLY A 52 -6.03 1.86 -14.45
N PRO A 53 -7.04 1.05 -14.07
CA PRO A 53 -8.45 1.45 -14.12
C PRO A 53 -8.86 2.44 -13.00
N GLY A 54 -7.89 3.04 -12.30
CA GLY A 54 -8.15 3.98 -11.21
C GLY A 54 -8.72 5.30 -11.72
N LYS A 55 -9.79 5.79 -11.08
CA LYS A 55 -10.33 7.14 -11.32
C LYS A 55 -9.91 8.10 -10.24
N CYS A 56 -9.71 9.36 -10.60
CA CYS A 56 -9.41 10.39 -9.63
C CYS A 56 -10.71 10.86 -8.96
N VAL A 57 -10.91 10.48 -7.70
CA VAL A 57 -12.09 10.85 -6.91
C VAL A 57 -11.71 11.86 -5.83
N LYS A 58 -12.55 12.87 -5.62
CA LYS A 58 -12.31 13.87 -4.57
C LYS A 58 -12.98 13.42 -3.28
N ASN A 59 -12.26 13.43 -2.17
CA ASN A 59 -12.86 13.24 -0.85
C ASN A 59 -13.63 14.50 -0.42
N ASN A 60 -14.39 14.37 0.68
CA ASN A 60 -15.16 15.49 1.26
C ASN A 60 -14.27 16.66 1.77
N PHE A 61 -12.95 16.49 1.78
CA PHE A 61 -11.96 17.50 2.15
C PHE A 61 -11.34 18.20 0.92
N GLY A 62 -11.84 17.92 -0.29
CA GLY A 62 -11.34 18.53 -1.53
C GLY A 62 -10.01 17.96 -2.03
N LYS A 63 -9.47 16.92 -1.39
CA LYS A 63 -8.26 16.22 -1.84
C LYS A 63 -8.65 15.10 -2.79
N GLY A 64 -8.13 15.17 -4.02
CA GLY A 64 -8.27 14.09 -5.00
C GLY A 64 -7.42 12.90 -4.58
N TYR A 65 -7.98 11.70 -4.67
CA TYR A 65 -7.27 10.44 -4.52
C TYR A 65 -7.71 9.43 -5.59
N CYS A 66 -6.79 8.60 -6.06
CA CYS A 66 -7.11 7.55 -7.01
C CYS A 66 -7.99 6.49 -6.34
N SER A 67 -9.06 6.07 -7.01
CA SER A 67 -9.93 4.97 -6.60
C SER A 67 -10.23 4.10 -7.82
N GLY A 68 -9.68 2.89 -7.82
CA GLY A 68 -9.94 1.84 -8.80
C GLY A 68 -10.32 0.56 -8.07
N ASN A 69 -11.42 -0.05 -8.51
CA ASN A 69 -11.93 -1.33 -8.03
C ASN A 69 -11.24 -2.47 -8.77
#